data_AF-A0A7V6V339-F1
#
_entry.id   AF-A0A7V6V339-F1
#
_cell.length_a   1.000
_cell.length_b   1.000
_cell.length_c   1.000
_cell.angle_alpha   90.00
_cell.angle_beta   90.00
_cell.angle_gamma   90.00
#
_symmetry.space_group_name_H-M   'P 1'
#
loop_
_entity.id
_entity.type
_entity.pdbx_description
1 polymer ?
#
loop_
_entity_poly.entity_id
_entity_poly.type
_entity_poly.pdbx_seq_one_letter_code
_entity_poly.pdbx_strand_id
1 'polypeptide(L)'
;PKKDINNDEKPYYFKIEIPYLLSLLSYRDADAYVPGINDLIYGNEEQQILSAEEKIARGNIAIETLKQYQNAKKQNDTNALANLGKKFDPNTKVGDYFLNNYFRYFGYGYLSSPHELIPNIALTFYSFHIMVSLGFLFILLFLLVFIYVWKDTIENKNILLYISLWSVLFGFIASQSGWIVSEVGRQPWIIQDLMPTVAGVTQLSVSNVQITFILFAIIFTTLLIAELSIMFNQIRKGP
;
A
#
# COMPACT_ATOMS: atom_id res chain seq x y z
N PRO A 1 -12.32 -12.44 7.72
CA PRO A 1 -12.39 -11.58 8.93
C PRO A 1 -12.72 -10.12 8.57
N LYS A 2 -13.88 -9.62 9.01
CA LYS A 2 -14.29 -8.21 8.89
C LYS A 2 -14.08 -7.52 10.24
N LYS A 3 -12.83 -7.30 10.61
CA LYS A 3 -12.56 -6.54 11.84
C LYS A 3 -12.77 -5.05 11.55
N ASP A 4 -13.79 -4.49 12.20
CA ASP A 4 -13.96 -3.05 12.38
C ASP A 4 -13.49 -2.63 13.79
N ILE A 5 -13.23 -1.34 13.96
CA ILE A 5 -12.65 -0.73 15.18
C ILE A 5 -13.50 -0.97 16.44
N ASN A 6 -14.83 -1.11 16.26
CA ASN A 6 -15.78 -1.39 17.33
C ASN A 6 -16.06 -2.90 17.52
N ASN A 7 -15.34 -3.77 16.80
CA ASN A 7 -15.57 -5.22 16.86
C ASN A 7 -14.36 -5.94 17.47
N ASP A 8 -14.60 -6.70 18.55
CA ASP A 8 -13.62 -7.55 19.23
C ASP A 8 -13.21 -8.80 18.40
N GLU A 9 -13.69 -8.89 17.16
CA GLU A 9 -13.26 -9.93 16.23
C GLU A 9 -11.75 -9.86 15.96
N LYS A 10 -11.11 -11.03 16.01
CA LYS A 10 -9.69 -11.14 15.64
C LYS A 10 -9.55 -10.77 14.15
N PRO A 11 -8.61 -9.89 13.77
CA PRO A 11 -8.41 -9.52 12.37
C PRO A 11 -7.88 -10.70 11.52
N TYR A 12 -7.52 -11.81 12.18
CA TYR A 12 -6.85 -12.97 11.59
C TYR A 12 -7.40 -14.26 12.20
N TYR A 13 -7.60 -15.29 11.37
CA TYR A 13 -7.97 -16.65 11.79
C TYR A 13 -6.81 -17.41 12.46
N PHE A 14 -5.55 -17.11 12.11
CA PHE A 14 -4.34 -17.72 12.69
C PHE A 14 -3.29 -16.64 12.95
N LYS A 15 -2.64 -16.68 14.12
CA LYS A 15 -1.59 -15.73 14.53
C LYS A 15 -0.31 -16.51 14.81
N ILE A 16 0.71 -16.31 13.98
CA ILE A 16 2.09 -16.73 14.24
C ILE A 16 2.89 -15.44 14.31
N GLU A 17 3.45 -15.13 15.47
CA GLU A 17 4.24 -13.91 15.67
C GLU A 17 5.65 -14.26 16.13
N ILE A 18 6.64 -13.58 15.56
CA ILE A 18 8.01 -13.59 16.04
C ILE A 18 8.23 -12.22 16.69
N PRO A 19 8.30 -12.13 18.03
CA PRO A 19 8.41 -10.85 18.71
C PRO A 19 9.72 -10.14 18.34
N TYR A 20 9.71 -8.81 18.34
CA TYR A 20 10.87 -7.92 18.09
C TYR A 20 11.53 -8.00 16.70
N LEU A 21 11.06 -8.89 15.81
CA LEU A 21 11.63 -9.00 14.47
C LEU A 21 11.46 -7.71 13.66
N LEU A 22 10.30 -7.06 13.79
CA LEU A 22 9.99 -5.84 13.05
C LEU A 22 10.80 -4.63 13.56
N SER A 23 10.94 -4.45 14.88
CA SER A 23 11.74 -3.37 15.46
C SER A 23 13.21 -3.51 15.08
N LEU A 24 13.75 -4.73 15.16
CA LEU A 24 15.12 -5.03 14.76
C LEU A 24 15.36 -4.79 13.25
N LEU A 25 14.43 -5.17 12.38
CA LEU A 25 14.61 -4.97 10.93
C LEU A 25 14.42 -3.50 10.51
N SER A 26 13.48 -2.79 11.13
CA SER A 26 13.15 -1.40 10.76
C SER A 26 14.10 -0.37 11.37
N TYR A 27 14.44 -0.52 12.65
CA TYR A 27 15.21 0.48 13.40
C TYR A 27 16.61 0.00 13.81
N ARG A 28 16.94 -1.27 13.54
CA ARG A 28 18.17 -1.92 14.04
C ARG A 28 18.29 -1.90 15.56
N ASP A 29 17.16 -1.76 16.24
CA ASP A 29 17.03 -1.72 17.69
C ASP A 29 15.80 -2.54 18.08
N ALA A 30 16.00 -3.50 18.99
CA ALA A 30 14.94 -4.39 19.44
C ALA A 30 13.87 -3.65 20.23
N ASP A 31 14.25 -2.58 20.95
CA ASP A 31 13.36 -1.84 21.84
C ASP A 31 12.70 -0.62 21.15
N ALA A 32 12.96 -0.41 19.85
CA ALA A 32 12.35 0.67 19.10
C ALA A 32 10.83 0.55 19.02
N TYR A 33 10.15 1.65 19.35
CA TYR A 33 8.69 1.72 19.31
C TYR A 33 8.18 1.67 17.86
N VAL A 34 7.27 0.73 17.60
CA VAL A 34 6.55 0.66 16.32
C VAL A 34 5.09 1.05 16.57
N PRO A 35 4.60 2.14 15.95
CA PRO A 35 3.24 2.59 16.16
C PRO A 35 2.24 1.57 15.60
N GLY A 36 1.26 1.22 16.43
CA GLY A 36 0.12 0.40 16.02
C GLY A 36 -0.93 1.22 15.29
N ILE A 37 -1.91 0.52 14.69
CA ILE A 37 -3.05 1.16 14.00
C ILE A 37 -3.82 2.10 14.95
N ASN A 38 -4.02 1.69 16.20
CA ASN A 38 -4.72 2.49 17.20
C ASN A 38 -3.97 3.79 17.52
N ASP A 39 -2.63 3.76 17.61
CA ASP A 39 -1.82 4.95 17.87
C ASP A 39 -1.88 5.94 16.71
N LEU A 40 -1.99 5.43 15.48
CA LEU A 40 -2.10 6.28 14.28
C LEU A 40 -3.48 6.94 14.15
N ILE A 41 -4.53 6.31 14.68
CA ILE A 41 -5.91 6.82 14.65
C ILE A 41 -6.16 7.75 15.83
N TYR A 42 -5.94 7.28 17.05
CA TYR A 42 -6.27 8.01 18.27
C TYR A 42 -5.15 8.96 18.71
N GLY A 43 -3.95 8.81 18.15
CA GLY A 43 -2.77 9.55 18.57
C GLY A 43 -2.04 8.86 19.73
N ASN A 44 -0.78 9.23 19.92
CA ASN A 44 0.00 8.85 21.09
C ASN A 44 0.85 10.05 21.50
N GLU A 45 0.49 10.67 22.62
CA GLU A 45 1.17 11.87 23.14
C GLU A 45 2.61 11.57 23.60
N GLU A 46 2.88 10.38 24.13
CA GLU A 46 4.23 9.99 24.57
C GLU A 46 5.22 9.89 23.41
N GLN A 47 4.71 9.58 22.22
CA GLN A 47 5.50 9.42 20.99
C GLN A 47 5.32 10.59 20.00
N GLN A 48 4.67 11.68 20.43
CA GLN A 48 4.39 12.87 19.61
C GLN A 48 3.61 12.55 18.31
N ILE A 49 2.73 11.54 18.35
CA ILE A 49 1.89 11.13 17.22
C ILE A 49 0.55 11.83 17.33
N LEU A 50 0.26 12.74 16.40
CA LEU A 50 -1.03 13.40 16.29
C LEU A 50 -2.14 12.40 15.91
N SER A 51 -3.33 12.60 16.47
CA SER A 51 -4.52 11.83 16.12
C SER A 51 -4.93 12.06 14.66
N ALA A 52 -5.61 11.07 14.08
CA ALA A 52 -6.15 11.18 12.73
C ALA A 52 -7.16 12.33 12.61
N GLU A 53 -8.00 12.54 13.63
CA GLU A 53 -8.96 13.65 13.67
C GLU A 53 -8.27 15.00 13.62
N GLU A 54 -7.19 15.16 14.38
CA GLU A 54 -6.43 16.41 14.39
C GLU A 54 -5.71 16.65 13.05
N LYS A 55 -5.18 15.59 12.42
CA LYS A 55 -4.60 15.66 11.07
C LYS A 55 -5.63 16.10 10.04
N ILE A 56 -6.85 15.56 10.09
CA ILE A 56 -7.97 15.96 9.22
C ILE A 56 -8.33 17.43 9.45
N ALA A 57 -8.44 17.87 10.71
CA ALA A 57 -8.74 19.27 11.04
C ALA A 57 -7.66 20.23 10.50
N ARG A 58 -6.38 19.90 10.68
CA ARG A 58 -5.24 20.66 10.14
C ARG A 58 -5.25 20.70 8.61
N GLY A 59 -5.56 19.58 7.97
CA GLY A 59 -5.71 19.47 6.52
C GLY A 59 -6.84 20.35 5.98
N ASN A 60 -8.00 20.38 6.65
CA ASN A 60 -9.13 21.23 6.28
C ASN A 60 -8.75 22.72 6.28
N ILE A 61 -8.02 23.16 7.30
CA ILE A 61 -7.50 24.54 7.38
C ILE A 61 -6.55 24.84 6.22
N ALA A 62 -5.70 23.87 5.84
CA ALA A 62 -4.78 24.04 4.71
C ALA A 62 -5.54 24.18 3.38
N ILE A 63 -6.56 23.35 3.14
CA ILE A 63 -7.42 23.41 1.95
C ILE A 63 -8.21 24.73 1.91
N GLU A 64 -8.79 25.15 3.04
CA GLU A 64 -9.54 26.40 3.12
C GLU A 64 -8.63 27.60 2.84
N THR A 65 -7.44 27.63 3.44
CA THR A 65 -6.44 28.69 3.21
C THR A 65 -6.03 28.76 1.74
N LEU A 66 -5.84 27.60 1.09
CA LEU A 66 -5.54 27.54 -0.34
C LEU A 66 -6.71 28.06 -1.19
N LYS A 67 -7.95 27.71 -0.83
CA LYS A 67 -9.17 28.19 -1.52
C LYS A 67 -9.32 29.70 -1.38
N GLN A 68 -9.06 30.25 -0.19
CA GLN A 68 -9.05 31.69 0.07
C GLN A 68 -7.98 32.39 -0.79
N TYR A 69 -6.77 31.81 -0.89
CA TYR A 69 -5.70 32.32 -1.74
C TYR A 69 -6.10 32.33 -3.23
N GLN A 70 -6.71 31.24 -3.72
CA GLN A 70 -7.21 31.16 -5.09
C GLN A 70 -8.33 32.17 -5.38
N ASN A 71 -9.25 32.38 -4.43
CA ASN A 71 -10.31 33.37 -4.56
C ASN A 71 -9.77 34.81 -4.59
N ALA A 72 -8.83 35.14 -3.70
CA ALA A 72 -8.13 36.42 -3.70
C ALA A 72 -7.41 36.66 -5.03
N LYS A 73 -6.77 35.62 -5.60
CA LYS A 73 -6.16 35.67 -6.93
C LYS A 73 -7.17 35.98 -8.04
N LYS A 74 -8.36 35.36 -8.01
CA LYS A 74 -9.42 35.63 -8.99
C LYS A 74 -10.00 37.04 -8.86
N GLN A 75 -10.04 37.58 -7.65
CA GLN A 75 -10.55 38.93 -7.35
C GLN A 75 -9.50 40.05 -7.51
N ASN A 76 -8.24 39.69 -7.83
CA ASN A 76 -7.10 40.61 -7.89
C ASN A 76 -6.88 41.43 -6.59
N ASP A 77 -7.22 40.87 -5.42
CA ASP A 77 -6.97 41.53 -4.13
C ASP A 77 -5.50 41.38 -3.73
N THR A 78 -4.73 42.45 -3.90
CA THR A 78 -3.28 42.50 -3.64
C THR A 78 -2.93 42.37 -2.16
N ASN A 79 -3.80 42.84 -1.25
CA ASN A 79 -3.55 42.80 0.19
C ASN A 79 -3.77 41.38 0.74
N ALA A 80 -4.87 40.74 0.32
CA ALA A 80 -5.15 39.36 0.70
C ALA A 80 -4.08 38.39 0.14
N LEU A 81 -3.63 38.61 -1.10
CA LEU A 81 -2.56 37.82 -1.72
C LEU A 81 -1.23 37.94 -0.97
N ALA A 82 -0.83 39.16 -0.56
CA ALA A 82 0.40 39.36 0.19
C ALA A 82 0.36 38.71 1.58
N ASN A 83 -0.78 38.76 2.26
CA ASN A 83 -0.93 38.18 3.61
C ASN A 83 -1.03 36.64 3.58
N LEU A 84 -1.79 36.09 2.64
CA LEU A 84 -1.92 34.64 2.47
C LEU A 84 -0.67 34.02 1.83
N GLY A 85 -0.02 34.72 0.91
CA GLY A 85 1.23 34.27 0.27
C GLY A 85 2.37 34.04 1.26
N LYS A 86 2.48 34.85 2.31
CA LYS A 86 3.46 34.66 3.40
C LYS A 86 3.33 33.32 4.13
N LYS A 87 2.13 32.71 4.13
CA LYS A 87 1.90 31.38 4.73
C LYS A 87 2.45 30.24 3.86
N PHE A 88 2.68 30.48 2.57
CA PHE A 88 3.21 29.49 1.63
C PHE A 88 4.71 29.69 1.33
N ASP A 89 5.34 30.74 1.88
CA ASP A 89 6.77 31.00 1.73
C ASP A 89 7.59 30.29 2.82
N PRO A 90 8.44 29.31 2.47
CA PRO A 90 9.26 28.57 3.45
C PRO A 90 10.25 29.46 4.22
N ASN A 91 10.63 30.62 3.66
CA ASN A 91 11.65 31.48 4.26
C ASN A 91 11.11 32.34 5.42
N THR A 92 9.78 32.46 5.54
CA THR A 92 9.13 33.24 6.58
C THR A 92 8.76 32.32 7.74
N LYS A 93 9.00 32.72 9.00
CA LYS A 93 8.64 31.93 10.21
C LYS A 93 7.17 31.48 10.22
N VAL A 94 6.28 32.34 9.72
CA VAL A 94 4.84 32.05 9.60
C VAL A 94 4.57 30.97 8.55
N GLY A 95 5.29 31.00 7.43
CA GLY A 95 5.16 30.02 6.36
C GLY A 95 5.75 28.67 6.75
N ASP A 96 6.94 28.64 7.35
CA ASP A 96 7.53 27.40 7.90
C ASP A 96 6.60 26.72 8.92
N TYR A 97 6.01 27.50 9.84
CA TYR A 97 5.03 26.99 10.80
C TYR A 97 3.79 26.42 10.10
N PHE A 98 3.24 27.14 9.11
CA PHE A 98 2.06 26.69 8.37
C PHE A 98 2.33 25.42 7.56
N LEU A 99 3.49 25.37 6.88
CA LEU A 99 3.87 24.25 6.04
C LEU A 99 4.06 22.98 6.86
N ASN A 100 4.76 23.06 7.99
CA ASN A 100 5.06 21.89 8.82
C ASN A 100 3.87 21.42 9.65
N ASN A 101 3.00 22.33 10.13
CA ASN A 101 1.90 21.96 11.03
C ASN A 101 0.56 21.73 10.35
N TYR A 102 0.32 22.34 9.18
CA TYR A 102 -0.97 22.28 8.48
C TYR A 102 -0.82 21.68 7.09
N PHE A 103 0.04 22.27 6.24
CA PHE A 103 0.17 21.83 4.84
C PHE A 103 0.70 20.40 4.72
N ARG A 104 1.52 19.95 5.67
CA ARG A 104 1.95 18.54 5.76
C ARG A 104 0.79 17.54 5.79
N TYR A 105 -0.36 17.95 6.34
CA TYR A 105 -1.57 17.12 6.43
C TYR A 105 -2.62 17.49 5.39
N PHE A 106 -2.24 18.19 4.31
CA PHE A 106 -3.16 18.68 3.29
C PHE A 106 -4.07 17.58 2.73
N GLY A 107 -3.53 16.40 2.45
CA GLY A 107 -4.31 15.28 1.89
C GLY A 107 -5.36 14.73 2.86
N TYR A 108 -5.16 14.86 4.17
CA TYR A 108 -6.09 14.38 5.19
C TYR A 108 -7.41 15.17 5.17
N GLY A 109 -7.41 16.42 4.73
CA GLY A 109 -8.63 17.23 4.64
C GLY A 109 -9.65 16.76 3.58
N TYR A 110 -9.27 15.82 2.71
CA TYR A 110 -10.20 15.20 1.76
C TYR A 110 -10.90 13.96 2.32
N LEU A 111 -10.49 13.47 3.49
CA LEU A 111 -11.07 12.30 4.14
C LEU A 111 -12.26 12.73 5.00
N SER A 112 -13.35 11.96 4.95
CA SER A 112 -14.55 12.30 5.71
C SER A 112 -14.53 11.72 7.13
N SER A 113 -13.80 10.62 7.32
CA SER A 113 -13.70 9.93 8.61
C SER A 113 -12.28 9.43 8.87
N PRO A 114 -11.83 9.35 10.15
CA PRO A 114 -10.57 8.70 10.51
C PRO A 114 -10.49 7.23 10.07
N HIS A 115 -11.62 6.57 9.88
CA HIS A 115 -11.70 5.16 9.50
C HIS A 115 -11.26 4.90 8.06
N GLU A 116 -11.38 5.88 7.18
CA GLU A 116 -10.91 5.80 5.79
C GLU A 116 -9.39 5.70 5.66
N LEU A 117 -8.64 6.05 6.72
CA LEU A 117 -7.19 5.89 6.76
C LEU A 117 -6.73 4.44 6.85
N ILE A 118 -7.62 3.53 7.24
CA ILE A 118 -7.27 2.14 7.50
C ILE A 118 -7.41 1.34 6.21
N PRO A 119 -6.31 0.84 5.63
CA PRO A 119 -6.39 -0.06 4.49
C PRO A 119 -7.03 -1.39 4.91
N ASN A 120 -7.40 -2.23 3.93
CA ASN A 120 -7.97 -3.53 4.23
C ASN A 120 -6.94 -4.45 4.92
N ILE A 121 -6.99 -4.47 6.26
CA ILE A 121 -6.01 -5.16 7.13
C ILE A 121 -5.95 -6.65 6.80
N ALA A 122 -7.10 -7.30 6.64
CA ALA A 122 -7.15 -8.73 6.38
C ALA A 122 -6.45 -9.09 5.07
N LEU A 123 -6.76 -8.36 3.99
CA LEU A 123 -6.18 -8.59 2.68
C LEU A 123 -4.65 -8.40 2.69
N THR A 124 -4.18 -7.30 3.28
CA THR A 124 -2.73 -7.01 3.41
C THR A 124 -2.03 -8.05 4.28
N PHE A 125 -2.63 -8.43 5.42
CA PHE A 125 -2.06 -9.41 6.33
C PHE A 125 -1.89 -10.79 5.66
N TYR A 126 -2.93 -11.33 5.02
CA TYR A 126 -2.84 -12.64 4.38
C TYR A 126 -1.88 -12.64 3.19
N SER A 127 -1.90 -11.59 2.37
CA SER A 127 -1.00 -11.46 1.22
C SER A 127 0.46 -11.40 1.67
N PHE A 128 0.75 -10.68 2.76
CA PHE A 128 2.09 -10.63 3.33
C PHE A 128 2.57 -12.02 3.78
N HIS A 129 1.72 -12.78 4.47
CA HIS A 129 2.09 -14.12 4.93
C HIS A 129 2.31 -15.09 3.78
N ILE A 130 1.46 -15.06 2.74
CA ILE A 130 1.65 -15.88 1.54
C ILE A 130 2.97 -15.54 0.86
N MET A 131 3.26 -14.25 0.67
CA MET A 131 4.50 -13.77 0.06
C MET A 131 5.73 -14.25 0.83
N VAL A 132 5.76 -14.03 2.14
CA VAL A 132 6.91 -14.40 2.99
C VAL A 132 7.07 -15.93 3.06
N SER A 133 5.97 -16.66 3.21
CA SER A 133 6.00 -18.13 3.25
C SER A 133 6.54 -18.73 1.96
N LEU A 134 6.10 -18.22 0.81
CA LEU A 134 6.62 -18.65 -0.50
C LEU A 134 8.08 -18.22 -0.70
N GLY A 135 8.48 -17.05 -0.21
CA GLY A 135 9.88 -16.61 -0.23
C GLY A 135 10.82 -17.57 0.50
N PHE A 136 10.48 -17.97 1.73
CA PHE A 136 11.24 -18.97 2.47
C PHE A 136 11.22 -20.35 1.79
N LEU A 137 10.08 -20.73 1.22
CA LEU A 137 9.97 -21.96 0.43
C LEU A 137 10.93 -21.95 -0.77
N PHE A 138 11.05 -20.84 -1.49
CA PHE A 138 11.98 -20.72 -2.62
C PHE A 138 13.44 -20.79 -2.17
N ILE A 139 13.81 -20.14 -1.07
CA ILE A 139 15.18 -20.24 -0.52
C ILE A 139 15.50 -21.70 -0.19
N LEU A 140 14.59 -22.39 0.50
CA LEU A 140 14.77 -23.81 0.82
C LEU A 140 14.83 -24.69 -0.44
N LEU A 141 13.95 -24.44 -1.41
CA LEU A 141 13.91 -25.17 -2.68
C LEU A 141 15.23 -25.01 -3.44
N PHE A 142 15.72 -23.77 -3.61
CA PHE A 142 16.99 -23.51 -4.30
C PHE A 142 18.18 -24.13 -3.57
N LEU A 143 18.20 -24.08 -2.24
CA LEU A 143 19.24 -24.74 -1.44
C LEU A 143 19.24 -26.27 -1.67
N LEU A 144 18.07 -26.91 -1.64
CA LEU A 144 17.94 -28.34 -1.87
C LEU A 144 18.33 -28.72 -3.30
N VAL A 145 17.82 -27.99 -4.31
CA VAL A 145 18.20 -28.21 -5.71
C VAL A 145 19.70 -28.07 -5.88
N PHE A 146 20.33 -27.03 -5.32
CA PHE A 146 21.77 -26.83 -5.38
C PHE A 146 22.55 -28.01 -4.78
N ILE A 147 22.17 -28.48 -3.59
CA ILE A 147 22.82 -29.63 -2.93
C ILE A 147 22.70 -30.91 -3.78
N TYR A 148 21.54 -31.18 -4.38
CA TYR A 148 21.31 -32.39 -5.16
C TYR A 148 21.91 -32.34 -6.57
N VAL A 149 22.02 -31.15 -7.16
CA VAL A 149 22.81 -30.92 -8.37
C VAL A 149 24.28 -31.16 -8.09
N TRP A 150 24.82 -30.61 -6.99
CA TRP A 150 26.24 -30.81 -6.65
C TRP A 150 26.61 -32.27 -6.34
N LYS A 151 25.62 -33.09 -5.97
CA LYS A 151 25.77 -34.53 -5.72
C LYS A 151 25.42 -35.40 -6.93
N ASP A 152 25.11 -34.83 -8.09
CA ASP A 152 24.68 -35.54 -9.32
C ASP A 152 23.57 -36.58 -9.08
N THR A 153 22.64 -36.31 -8.15
CA THR A 153 21.57 -37.26 -7.75
C THR A 153 20.16 -36.70 -7.97
N ILE A 154 20.04 -35.56 -8.66
CA ILE A 154 18.77 -34.84 -8.83
C ILE A 154 17.75 -35.64 -9.65
N GLU A 155 18.20 -36.43 -10.63
CA GLU A 155 17.35 -37.22 -11.52
C GLU A 155 16.48 -38.23 -10.76
N ASN A 156 16.96 -38.70 -9.60
CA ASN A 156 16.27 -39.69 -8.78
C ASN A 156 15.28 -39.07 -7.77
N LYS A 157 15.10 -37.75 -7.78
CA LYS A 157 14.27 -37.02 -6.79
C LYS A 157 12.99 -36.46 -7.41
N ASN A 158 12.09 -37.34 -7.82
CA ASN A 158 10.80 -37.00 -8.44
C ASN A 158 9.99 -35.94 -7.67
N ILE A 159 9.92 -36.04 -6.33
CA ILE A 159 9.18 -35.05 -5.51
C ILE A 159 9.77 -33.64 -5.66
N LEU A 160 11.10 -33.53 -5.63
CA LEU A 160 11.78 -32.24 -5.78
C LEU A 160 11.54 -31.66 -7.18
N LEU A 161 11.58 -32.50 -8.22
CA LEU A 161 11.30 -32.09 -9.60
C LEU A 161 9.84 -31.61 -9.77
N TYR A 162 8.86 -32.29 -9.15
CA TYR A 162 7.47 -31.84 -9.17
C TYR A 162 7.28 -30.51 -8.42
N ILE A 163 7.91 -30.33 -7.25
CA ILE A 163 7.85 -29.07 -6.51
C ILE A 163 8.48 -27.93 -7.34
N SER A 164 9.59 -28.19 -8.01
CA SER A 164 10.21 -27.22 -8.93
C SER A 164 9.29 -26.85 -10.08
N LEU A 165 8.51 -27.78 -10.64
CA LEU A 165 7.50 -27.46 -11.66
C LEU A 165 6.41 -26.52 -11.10
N TRP A 166 5.86 -26.84 -9.92
CA TRP A 166 4.84 -26.01 -9.26
C TRP A 166 5.37 -24.65 -8.80
N SER A 167 6.68 -24.52 -8.57
CA SER A 167 7.29 -23.25 -8.17
C SER A 167 7.09 -22.12 -9.19
N VAL A 168 6.86 -22.44 -10.47
CA VAL A 168 6.52 -21.45 -11.50
C VAL A 168 5.21 -20.74 -11.12
N LEU A 169 4.16 -21.51 -10.81
CA LEU A 169 2.87 -20.96 -10.39
C LEU A 169 2.96 -20.25 -9.04
N PHE A 170 3.70 -20.83 -8.08
CA PHE A 170 3.92 -20.18 -6.80
C PHE A 170 4.68 -18.86 -6.95
N GLY A 171 5.59 -18.73 -7.92
CA GLY A 171 6.30 -17.49 -8.21
C GLY A 171 5.34 -16.37 -8.63
N PHE A 172 4.36 -16.68 -9.49
CA PHE A 172 3.30 -15.74 -9.84
C PHE A 172 2.46 -15.33 -8.63
N ILE A 173 2.05 -16.29 -7.79
CA ILE A 173 1.26 -16.01 -6.58
C ILE A 173 2.03 -15.13 -5.59
N ALA A 174 3.31 -15.41 -5.36
CA ALA A 174 4.17 -14.62 -4.49
C ALA A 174 4.31 -13.18 -5.01
N SER A 175 4.52 -13.02 -6.31
CA SER A 175 4.61 -11.71 -6.96
C SER A 175 3.31 -10.91 -6.83
N GLN A 176 2.16 -11.51 -7.16
CA GLN A 176 0.85 -10.84 -7.01
C GLN A 176 0.55 -10.49 -5.55
N SER A 177 0.91 -11.36 -4.60
CA SER A 177 0.75 -11.10 -3.18
C SER A 177 1.60 -9.90 -2.72
N GLY A 178 2.84 -9.76 -3.21
CA GLY A 178 3.69 -8.61 -2.93
C GLY A 178 3.14 -7.29 -3.48
N TRP A 179 2.57 -7.32 -4.68
CA TRP A 179 1.86 -6.17 -5.25
C TRP A 179 0.64 -5.78 -4.42
N ILE A 180 -0.17 -6.75 -3.98
CA ILE A 180 -1.32 -6.51 -3.11
C ILE A 180 -0.87 -5.84 -1.80
N VAL A 181 0.19 -6.34 -1.16
CA VAL A 181 0.72 -5.72 0.07
C VAL A 181 1.13 -4.28 -0.16
N SER A 182 1.81 -3.99 -1.27
CA SER A 182 2.35 -2.66 -1.56
C SER A 182 1.25 -1.67 -1.95
N GLU A 183 0.31 -2.07 -2.80
CA GLU A 183 -0.75 -1.18 -3.30
C GLU A 183 -1.92 -1.04 -2.34
N VAL A 184 -2.38 -2.14 -1.74
CA VAL A 184 -3.48 -2.09 -0.76
C VAL A 184 -2.97 -1.52 0.56
N GLY A 185 -1.74 -1.82 0.97
CA GLY A 185 -1.15 -1.29 2.19
C GLY A 185 -0.98 0.24 2.19
N ARG A 186 -0.91 0.86 1.01
CA ARG A 186 -0.79 2.31 0.85
C ARG A 186 -2.14 3.02 0.74
N GLN A 187 -3.25 2.30 0.58
CA GLN A 187 -4.58 2.93 0.60
C GLN A 187 -4.78 3.66 1.93
N PRO A 188 -5.38 4.87 1.93
CA PRO A 188 -6.07 5.54 0.83
C PRO A 188 -5.19 6.48 -0.02
N TRP A 189 -3.87 6.35 -0.03
CA TRP A 189 -2.96 7.34 -0.61
C TRP A 189 -2.50 7.04 -2.05
N ILE A 190 -2.60 8.03 -2.94
CA ILE A 190 -1.87 8.06 -4.24
C ILE A 190 -0.50 8.71 -4.06
N ILE A 191 -0.43 9.77 -3.26
CA ILE A 191 0.82 10.36 -2.78
C ILE A 191 0.66 10.47 -1.28
N GLN A 192 1.57 9.83 -0.55
CA GLN A 192 1.51 9.75 0.91
C GLN A 192 1.28 11.15 1.53
N ASP A 193 0.31 11.24 2.42
CA ASP A 193 -0.10 12.45 3.16
C ASP A 193 -0.59 13.66 2.33
N LEU A 194 -0.45 13.62 1.00
CA LEU A 194 -0.72 14.75 0.11
C LEU A 194 -1.95 14.55 -0.77
N MET A 195 -2.07 13.39 -1.42
CA MET A 195 -3.15 13.13 -2.38
C MET A 195 -3.79 11.77 -2.10
N PRO A 196 -4.99 11.75 -1.51
CA PRO A 196 -5.73 10.50 -1.35
C PRO A 196 -6.43 10.08 -2.65
N THR A 197 -6.77 8.80 -2.75
CA THR A 197 -7.44 8.19 -3.91
C THR A 197 -8.78 8.86 -4.19
N VAL A 198 -9.55 9.20 -3.16
CA VAL A 198 -10.82 9.91 -3.29
C VAL A 198 -10.70 11.27 -4.00
N ALA A 199 -9.56 11.95 -3.86
CA ALA A 199 -9.30 13.23 -4.51
C ALA A 199 -8.76 13.08 -5.95
N GLY A 200 -8.19 11.91 -6.27
CA GLY A 200 -7.60 11.63 -7.59
C GLY A 200 -8.55 11.02 -8.62
N VAL A 201 -9.78 10.65 -8.23
CA VAL A 201 -10.75 10.04 -9.15
C VAL A 201 -11.35 11.09 -10.09
N THR A 202 -11.22 10.86 -11.39
CA THR A 202 -11.87 11.67 -12.42
C THR A 202 -13.39 11.50 -12.37
N GLN A 203 -14.13 12.60 -12.51
CA GLN A 203 -15.59 12.61 -12.57
C GLN A 203 -16.11 12.08 -13.92
N LEU A 204 -16.01 10.78 -14.13
CA LEU A 204 -16.55 10.08 -15.31
C LEU A 204 -17.87 9.39 -14.97
N SER A 205 -18.71 9.19 -15.99
CA SER A 205 -19.89 8.34 -15.87
C SER A 205 -19.48 6.92 -15.50
N VAL A 206 -20.12 6.37 -14.46
CA VAL A 206 -19.90 4.98 -14.00
C VAL A 206 -20.04 3.98 -15.14
N SER A 207 -20.97 4.22 -16.07
CA SER A 207 -21.19 3.37 -17.24
C SER A 207 -19.97 3.30 -18.16
N ASN A 208 -19.29 4.42 -18.40
CA ASN A 208 -18.09 4.44 -19.25
C ASN A 208 -16.95 3.63 -18.63
N VAL A 209 -16.78 3.72 -17.30
CA VAL A 209 -15.76 2.95 -16.57
C VAL A 209 -16.07 1.46 -16.63
N GLN A 210 -17.33 1.05 -16.45
CA GLN A 210 -17.73 -0.36 -16.54
C GLN A 210 -17.54 -0.94 -17.94
N ILE A 211 -17.93 -0.20 -18.98
CA ILE A 211 -17.78 -0.66 -20.37
C ILE A 211 -16.31 -0.84 -20.71
N THR A 212 -15.46 0.15 -20.40
CA THR A 212 -14.02 0.06 -20.68
C THR A 212 -13.35 -1.05 -19.87
N PHE A 213 -13.72 -1.23 -18.60
CA PHE A 213 -13.23 -2.34 -17.78
C PHE A 213 -13.55 -3.70 -18.39
N ILE A 214 -14.81 -3.94 -18.78
CA ILE A 214 -15.23 -5.21 -19.40
C ILE A 214 -14.51 -5.43 -20.72
N LEU A 215 -14.37 -4.38 -21.53
CA LEU A 215 -13.65 -4.44 -22.80
C LEU A 215 -12.19 -4.89 -22.59
N PHE A 216 -11.46 -4.22 -21.68
CA PHE A 216 -10.08 -4.60 -21.36
C PHE A 216 -9.99 -6.00 -20.75
N ALA A 217 -10.94 -6.39 -19.89
CA ALA A 217 -10.99 -7.72 -19.31
C ALA A 217 -11.12 -8.82 -20.38
N ILE A 218 -12.00 -8.62 -21.37
CA ILE A 218 -12.18 -9.56 -22.49
C ILE A 218 -10.90 -9.65 -23.33
N ILE A 219 -10.30 -8.52 -23.67
CA ILE A 219 -9.09 -8.46 -24.50
C ILE A 219 -7.92 -9.16 -23.78
N PHE A 220 -7.64 -8.79 -22.52
CA PHE A 220 -6.54 -9.37 -21.76
C PHE A 220 -6.75 -10.86 -21.47
N THR A 221 -8.00 -11.29 -21.23
CA THR A 221 -8.29 -12.73 -21.06
C THR A 221 -8.04 -13.51 -22.36
N THR A 222 -8.44 -12.95 -23.51
CA THR A 222 -8.19 -13.58 -24.82
C THR A 222 -6.71 -13.69 -25.11
N LEU A 223 -5.94 -12.63 -24.83
CA LEU A 223 -4.48 -12.62 -24.99
C LEU A 223 -3.82 -13.66 -24.08
N LEU A 224 -4.24 -13.76 -22.81
CA LEU A 224 -3.74 -14.75 -21.87
C LEU A 224 -3.98 -16.19 -22.36
N ILE A 225 -5.18 -16.49 -22.88
CA ILE A 225 -5.48 -17.81 -23.44
C ILE A 225 -4.59 -18.11 -24.65
N ALA A 226 -4.42 -17.14 -25.55
CA ALA A 226 -3.55 -17.30 -26.72
C ALA A 226 -2.09 -17.55 -26.32
N GLU A 227 -1.56 -16.77 -25.38
CA GLU A 227 -0.20 -16.91 -24.85
C GLU A 227 0.01 -18.29 -24.21
N LEU A 228 -0.86 -18.71 -23.31
CA LEU A 228 -0.78 -20.02 -22.66
C LEU A 228 -0.86 -21.16 -23.68
N SER A 229 -1.74 -21.04 -24.68
CA SER A 229 -1.87 -22.04 -25.76
C SER A 229 -0.58 -22.17 -26.56
N ILE A 230 0.03 -21.05 -26.96
CA ILE A 230 1.30 -21.04 -27.69
C ILE A 230 2.42 -21.62 -26.81
N MET A 231 2.54 -21.16 -25.57
CA MET A 231 3.55 -21.61 -24.63
C MET A 231 3.47 -23.13 -24.40
N PHE A 232 2.28 -23.67 -24.11
CA PHE A 232 2.11 -25.11 -23.93
C PHE A 232 2.36 -25.91 -25.20
N ASN A 233 1.97 -25.39 -26.37
CA ASN A 233 2.27 -26.06 -27.63
C ASN A 233 3.78 -26.16 -27.89
N GLN A 234 4.54 -25.09 -27.60
CA GLN A 234 6.01 -25.11 -27.75
C GLN A 234 6.69 -26.00 -26.71
N ILE A 235 6.26 -25.94 -25.44
CA ILE A 235 6.79 -26.83 -24.39
C ILE A 235 6.60 -28.31 -24.75
N ARG A 236 5.46 -28.67 -25.35
CA ARG A 236 5.18 -30.06 -25.78
C ARG A 236 6.00 -30.51 -26.97
N LYS A 237 6.37 -29.60 -27.88
CA LYS A 237 7.22 -29.93 -29.02
C LYS A 237 8.64 -30.30 -28.58
N GLY A 238 9.10 -29.73 -27.47
CA GLY A 238 10.48 -29.90 -27.04
C GLY A 238 11.48 -29.19 -27.97
N PRO A 239 12.79 -29.30 -27.70
CA PRO A 239 13.84 -28.85 -28.62
C PRO A 239 13.86 -29.65 -29.94
#